data_AF-A0A660VMG2-F1
#
_entry.id   AF-A0A660VMG2-F1
#
_cell.length_a   1.000
_cell.length_b   1.000
_cell.length_c   1.000
_cell.angle_alpha   90.00
_cell.angle_beta   90.00
_cell.angle_gamma   90.00
#
_symmetry.space_group_name_H-M   'P 1'
#
loop_
_entity.id
_entity.type
_entity.pdbx_description
1 polymer ?
#
loop_
_entity_poly.entity_id
_entity_poly.type
_entity_poly.pdbx_seq_one_letter_code
_entity_poly.pdbx_strand_id
1 'polypeptide(L)'
;MYTELHYNAELKHGPPPEVLRVLEHMIGEGTFETFFGDLPDHDLFTSPRWDTMLRGESESFAADTHSTLRLDEVSDTYLLCIRSNFKQTASEIARFIAWLGPYVDASTGDFLGFYRDDDSEVPTLILQPAPAA
;
A
#
# COMPACT_ATOMS: atom_id res chain seq x y z
N MET A 1 7.63 -6.23 15.89
CA MET A 1 6.77 -7.16 15.15
C MET A 1 7.06 -6.95 13.68
N TYR A 2 7.40 -8.01 12.98
CA TYR A 2 7.39 -7.99 11.52
C TYR A 2 5.99 -8.37 11.07
N THR A 3 5.52 -7.72 10.02
CA THR A 3 4.18 -7.89 9.49
C THR A 3 4.28 -8.16 7.99
N GLU A 4 3.69 -9.24 7.51
CA GLU A 4 3.48 -9.45 6.07
C GLU A 4 2.20 -8.74 5.64
N LEU A 5 2.24 -8.10 4.47
CA LEU A 5 1.14 -7.36 3.86
C LEU A 5 0.85 -7.93 2.49
N HIS A 6 -0.40 -8.33 2.29
CA HIS A 6 -0.98 -8.66 1.00
C HIS A 6 -2.11 -7.68 0.73
N TYR A 7 -2.03 -6.90 -0.33
CA TYR A 7 -3.07 -5.93 -0.66
C TYR A 7 -3.21 -5.78 -2.17
N ASN A 8 -4.44 -5.85 -2.67
CA ASN A 8 -4.74 -5.67 -4.10
C ASN A 8 -5.89 -4.69 -4.25
N ALA A 9 -5.73 -3.72 -5.14
CA ALA A 9 -6.74 -2.72 -5.42
C ALA A 9 -6.69 -2.29 -6.88
N GLU A 10 -7.86 -2.05 -7.45
CA GLU A 10 -8.01 -1.22 -8.64
C GLU A 10 -8.16 0.23 -8.19
N LEU A 11 -7.43 1.14 -8.82
CA LEU A 11 -7.60 2.58 -8.59
C LEU A 11 -8.72 3.10 -9.47
N LYS A 12 -9.48 4.07 -8.95
CA LYS A 12 -10.47 4.83 -9.71
C LYS A 12 -9.83 5.43 -10.95
N HIS A 13 -10.61 5.53 -12.02
CA HIS A 13 -10.18 6.13 -13.28
C HIS A 13 -9.62 7.54 -13.08
N GLY A 14 -8.45 7.80 -13.67
CA GLY A 14 -7.74 9.09 -13.57
C GLY A 14 -7.35 9.47 -12.15
N PRO A 15 -6.62 8.62 -11.40
CA PRO A 15 -6.15 8.98 -10.07
C PRO A 15 -5.20 10.18 -10.17
N PRO A 16 -5.13 11.05 -9.15
CA PRO A 16 -4.25 12.20 -9.21
C PRO A 16 -2.78 11.80 -9.44
N PRO A 17 -2.04 12.50 -10.32
CA PRO A 17 -0.66 12.13 -10.65
C PRO A 17 0.27 12.04 -9.43
N GLU A 18 0.02 12.82 -8.37
CA GLU A 18 0.75 12.73 -7.11
C GLU A 18 0.56 11.39 -6.39
N VAL A 19 -0.64 10.80 -6.45
CA VAL A 19 -0.92 9.49 -5.84
C VAL A 19 -0.11 8.41 -6.57
N LEU A 20 -0.11 8.45 -7.91
CA LEU A 20 0.66 7.52 -8.73
C LEU A 20 2.16 7.63 -8.44
N ARG A 21 2.73 8.85 -8.44
CA ARG A 21 4.15 9.06 -8.13
C ARG A 21 4.54 8.54 -6.76
N VAL A 22 3.68 8.73 -5.75
CA VAL A 22 3.93 8.20 -4.40
C VAL A 22 3.92 6.67 -4.42
N LEU A 23 2.93 6.04 -5.05
CA LEU A 23 2.85 4.58 -5.15
C LEU A 23 4.05 3.99 -5.90
N GLU A 24 4.41 4.54 -7.06
CA GLU A 24 5.58 4.16 -7.87
C GLU A 24 6.86 4.19 -7.01
N HIS A 25 7.05 5.28 -6.25
CA HIS A 25 8.18 5.40 -5.33
C HIS A 25 8.17 4.33 -4.23
N MET A 26 7.00 4.10 -3.61
CA MET A 26 6.85 3.15 -2.50
C MET A 26 7.08 1.70 -2.94
N ILE A 27 6.67 1.31 -4.16
CA ILE A 27 6.94 -0.03 -4.72
C ILE A 27 8.37 -0.16 -5.28
N GLY A 28 9.08 0.96 -5.43
CA GLY A 28 10.45 0.99 -5.92
C GLY A 28 10.58 0.92 -7.44
N GLU A 29 9.54 1.34 -8.17
CA GLU A 29 9.68 1.60 -9.60
C GLU A 29 10.46 2.92 -9.79
N GLY A 30 11.60 2.84 -10.48
CA GLY A 30 12.51 3.98 -10.72
C GLY A 30 13.91 3.80 -10.13
N THR A 31 14.81 4.76 -10.37
CA THR A 31 16.12 4.81 -9.71
C THR A 31 15.91 5.04 -8.20
N PHE A 32 16.82 4.52 -7.36
CA PHE A 32 16.82 4.68 -5.89
C PHE A 32 17.05 6.13 -5.42
N GLU A 33 16.50 7.09 -6.12
CA GLU A 33 16.56 8.50 -5.79
C GLU A 33 15.56 8.82 -4.67
N THR A 34 15.96 9.74 -3.80
CA THR A 34 15.10 10.38 -2.82
C THR A 34 13.80 10.81 -3.49
N PHE A 35 12.65 10.59 -2.85
CA PHE A 35 11.39 11.15 -3.35
C PHE A 35 11.53 12.68 -3.50
N PHE A 36 11.33 13.19 -4.71
CA PHE A 36 11.35 14.62 -5.00
C PHE A 36 9.92 15.08 -5.31
N GLY A 37 9.33 15.84 -4.39
CA GLY A 37 7.99 16.42 -4.54
C GLY A 37 7.34 16.75 -3.20
N ASP A 38 6.22 17.47 -3.26
CA ASP A 38 5.38 17.70 -2.09
C ASP A 38 4.67 16.39 -1.72
N LEU A 39 4.75 16.00 -0.45
CA LEU A 39 4.01 14.88 0.08
C LEU A 39 2.55 15.30 0.34
N PRO A 40 1.57 14.41 0.13
CA PRO A 40 0.19 14.70 0.52
C PRO A 40 0.10 15.01 2.02
N ASP A 41 -0.84 15.87 2.40
CA ASP A 41 -1.14 16.16 3.80
C ASP A 41 -1.89 14.99 4.43
N HIS A 42 -1.14 13.99 4.89
CA HIS A 42 -1.68 12.80 5.55
C HIS A 42 -0.69 12.20 6.56
N ASP A 43 -1.21 11.69 7.68
CA ASP A 43 -0.44 11.11 8.78
C ASP A 43 0.50 9.96 8.38
N LEU A 44 0.20 9.28 7.27
CA LEU A 44 1.06 8.24 6.68
C LEU A 44 2.49 8.78 6.49
N PHE A 45 2.62 9.97 5.91
CA PHE A 45 3.90 10.56 5.48
C PHE A 45 4.76 11.08 6.63
N THR A 46 4.23 11.05 7.87
CA THR A 46 5.00 11.27 9.09
C THR A 46 5.67 10.00 9.61
N SER A 47 5.32 8.83 9.06
CA SER A 47 5.82 7.53 9.52
C SER A 47 7.21 7.25 8.94
N PRO A 48 8.17 6.72 9.71
CA PRO A 48 9.57 6.60 9.28
C PRO A 48 9.83 5.60 8.13
N ARG A 49 8.82 4.85 7.69
CA ARG A 49 8.94 3.79 6.67
C ARG A 49 7.87 3.86 5.58
N TRP A 50 7.17 4.99 5.45
CA TRP A 50 6.12 5.13 4.44
C TRP A 50 6.66 4.85 3.03
N ASP A 51 7.90 5.24 2.75
CA ASP A 51 8.59 5.17 1.45
C ASP A 51 9.07 3.76 1.06
N THR A 52 9.09 2.84 2.02
CA THR A 52 9.66 1.50 1.86
C THR A 52 8.72 0.38 2.26
N MET A 53 7.60 0.67 2.94
CA MET A 53 6.67 -0.36 3.43
C MET A 53 6.07 -1.26 2.34
N LEU A 54 5.94 -0.79 1.09
CA LEU A 54 5.40 -1.60 -0.01
C LEU A 54 6.43 -2.46 -0.72
N ARG A 55 7.72 -2.25 -0.47
CA ARG A 55 8.83 -3.05 -1.04
C ARG A 55 9.72 -3.67 0.04
N GLY A 56 9.29 -3.60 1.29
CA GLY A 56 10.01 -4.14 2.42
C GLY A 56 10.14 -5.66 2.31
N GLU A 57 11.29 -6.16 2.74
CA GLU A 57 11.61 -7.58 2.80
C GLU A 57 12.34 -7.89 4.12
N SER A 58 12.09 -9.08 4.66
CA SER A 58 12.73 -9.62 5.86
C SER A 58 12.71 -11.15 5.84
N GLU A 59 13.63 -11.75 6.58
CA GLU A 59 13.73 -13.22 6.74
C GLU A 59 12.65 -13.80 7.65
N SER A 60 11.78 -12.97 8.23
CA SER A 60 10.74 -13.39 9.19
C SER A 60 9.59 -14.18 8.52
N PHE A 61 9.44 -14.06 7.20
CA PHE A 61 8.39 -14.71 6.43
C PHE A 61 8.99 -15.43 5.22
N ALA A 62 8.44 -16.61 4.89
CA ALA A 62 8.76 -17.32 3.67
C ALA A 62 8.04 -16.67 2.47
N ALA A 63 8.43 -15.45 2.12
CA ALA A 63 7.78 -14.63 1.12
C ALA A 63 8.77 -14.16 0.04
N ASP A 64 8.36 -14.30 -1.22
CA ASP A 64 8.94 -13.58 -2.34
C ASP A 64 8.19 -12.25 -2.46
N THR A 65 8.76 -11.20 -1.88
CA THR A 65 8.12 -9.88 -1.82
C THR A 65 8.19 -9.22 -3.18
N HIS A 66 7.03 -8.85 -3.70
CA HIS A 66 6.91 -8.24 -5.02
C HIS A 66 5.64 -7.39 -5.06
N SER A 67 5.82 -6.10 -5.32
CA SER A 67 4.71 -5.15 -5.46
C SER A 67 4.80 -4.48 -6.81
N THR A 68 3.64 -4.26 -7.43
CA THR A 68 3.53 -3.72 -8.79
C THR A 68 2.40 -2.70 -8.87
N LEU A 69 2.56 -1.74 -9.77
CA LEU A 69 1.52 -0.80 -10.16
C LEU A 69 1.43 -0.83 -11.69
N ARG A 70 0.38 -1.48 -12.21
CA ARG A 70 0.24 -1.73 -13.64
C ARG A 70 -0.97 -1.01 -14.19
N LEU A 71 -0.81 -0.26 -15.28
CA LEU A 71 -1.93 0.22 -16.07
C LEU A 71 -2.60 -0.97 -16.79
N ASP A 72 -3.90 -1.13 -16.60
CA ASP A 72 -4.74 -2.00 -17.41
C ASP A 72 -5.30 -1.20 -18.59
N GLU A 73 -4.79 -1.48 -19.79
CA GLU A 73 -5.18 -0.78 -21.02
C GLU A 73 -6.65 -1.02 -21.43
N VAL A 74 -7.30 -2.07 -20.90
CA VAL A 74 -8.70 -2.38 -21.23
C VAL A 74 -9.65 -1.50 -20.44
N SER A 75 -9.39 -1.31 -19.16
CA SER A 75 -10.20 -0.50 -18.24
C SER A 75 -9.70 0.94 -18.09
N ASP A 76 -8.49 1.24 -18.57
CA ASP A 76 -7.77 2.51 -18.36
C ASP A 76 -7.62 2.85 -16.86
N THR A 77 -7.38 1.82 -16.05
CA THR A 77 -7.25 1.90 -14.60
C THR A 77 -5.94 1.28 -14.15
N TYR A 78 -5.44 1.73 -12.99
CA TYR A 78 -4.23 1.18 -12.41
C TYR A 78 -4.56 0.05 -11.43
N LEU A 79 -3.89 -1.08 -11.59
CA LEU A 79 -3.95 -2.22 -10.69
C LEU A 79 -2.72 -2.20 -9.79
N LEU A 80 -2.96 -2.01 -8.48
CA LEU A 80 -1.96 -2.08 -7.44
C LEU A 80 -2.00 -3.47 -6.81
N CYS A 81 -0.87 -4.18 -6.86
CA CYS A 81 -0.68 -5.44 -6.16
C CYS A 81 0.50 -5.28 -5.21
N ILE A 82 0.30 -5.58 -3.93
CA ILE A 82 1.31 -5.47 -2.89
C ILE A 82 1.52 -6.83 -2.25
N ARG A 83 2.79 -7.24 -2.23
CA ARG A 83 3.28 -8.30 -1.37
C ARG A 83 4.59 -7.87 -0.75
N SER A 84 4.54 -7.45 0.50
CA SER A 84 5.72 -7.01 1.24
C SER A 84 5.72 -7.59 2.64
N ASN A 85 6.85 -7.50 3.32
CA ASN A 85 6.88 -7.69 4.75
C ASN A 85 7.90 -6.75 5.39
N PHE A 86 7.52 -6.14 6.51
CA PHE A 86 8.32 -5.07 7.11
C PHE A 86 8.08 -4.99 8.60
N LYS A 87 9.02 -4.35 9.30
CA LYS A 87 8.87 -4.07 10.72
C LYS A 87 7.88 -2.92 10.89
N GLN A 88 6.70 -3.20 11.42
CA GLN A 88 5.70 -2.18 11.73
C GLN A 88 6.08 -1.44 13.02
N THR A 89 5.92 -0.11 13.04
CA THR A 89 6.28 0.73 14.19
C THR A 89 5.22 1.74 14.62
N ALA A 90 4.28 2.11 13.75
CA ALA A 90 3.35 3.20 14.01
C ALA A 90 1.98 3.02 13.33
N SER A 91 1.51 1.78 13.21
CA SER A 91 0.29 1.45 12.46
C SER A 91 0.35 1.91 10.99
N GLU A 92 1.52 1.76 10.35
CA GLU A 92 1.73 2.22 8.98
C GLU A 92 0.67 1.67 7.99
N ILE A 93 0.26 0.40 8.15
CA ILE A 93 -0.77 -0.23 7.30
C ILE A 93 -2.09 0.53 7.41
N ALA A 94 -2.59 0.79 8.63
CA ALA A 94 -3.86 1.49 8.81
C ALA A 94 -3.84 2.89 8.19
N ARG A 95 -2.73 3.62 8.33
CA ARG A 95 -2.54 4.94 7.71
C ARG A 95 -2.47 4.86 6.19
N PHE A 96 -1.84 3.81 5.65
CA PHE A 96 -1.79 3.58 4.21
C PHE A 96 -3.18 3.32 3.63
N ILE A 97 -3.98 2.46 4.29
CA ILE A 97 -5.36 2.18 3.87
C ILE A 97 -6.24 3.42 3.95
N ALA A 98 -6.11 4.23 5.02
CA ALA A 98 -6.85 5.48 5.15
C ALA A 98 -6.49 6.49 4.04
N TRP A 99 -5.20 6.60 3.71
CA TRP A 99 -4.71 7.48 2.66
C TRP A 99 -5.15 7.05 1.25
N LEU A 100 -5.01 5.76 0.94
CA LEU A 100 -5.26 5.25 -0.41
C LEU A 100 -6.76 5.05 -0.67
N GLY A 101 -7.54 4.72 0.35
CA GLY A 101 -8.96 4.36 0.25
C GLY A 101 -9.83 5.28 -0.63
N PRO A 102 -9.71 6.61 -0.56
CA PRO A 102 -10.46 7.53 -1.44
C PRO A 102 -10.22 7.32 -2.94
N TYR A 103 -9.07 6.75 -3.32
CA TYR A 103 -8.65 6.52 -4.70
C TYR A 103 -8.89 5.08 -5.18
N VAL A 104 -9.33 4.18 -4.30
CA VAL A 104 -9.63 2.78 -4.63
C VAL A 104 -11.03 2.67 -5.22
N ASP A 105 -11.17 1.93 -6.32
CA ASP A 105 -12.46 1.58 -6.92
C ASP A 105 -13.06 0.35 -6.22
N ALA A 106 -13.54 0.56 -5.01
CA ALA A 106 -14.20 -0.47 -4.19
C ALA A 106 -15.30 0.14 -3.32
N SER A 107 -16.30 -0.66 -3.00
CA SER A 107 -17.36 -0.31 -2.05
C SER A 107 -16.90 -0.55 -0.62
N THR A 108 -17.41 0.25 0.33
CA THR A 108 -17.12 0.04 1.76
C THR A 108 -17.42 -1.39 2.18
N GLY A 109 -16.45 -2.04 2.82
CA GLY A 109 -16.53 -3.43 3.25
C GLY A 109 -16.01 -4.45 2.24
N ASP A 110 -15.68 -4.04 1.00
CA ASP A 110 -15.05 -4.94 0.03
C ASP A 110 -13.67 -5.39 0.52
N PHE A 111 -13.32 -6.64 0.25
CA PHE A 111 -12.05 -7.23 0.64
C PHE A 111 -10.92 -6.73 -0.26
N LEU A 112 -9.86 -6.19 0.36
CA LEU A 112 -8.69 -5.67 -0.35
C LEU A 112 -7.41 -6.46 -0.06
N GLY A 113 -7.44 -7.39 0.89
CA GLY A 113 -6.27 -8.17 1.27
C GLY A 113 -6.20 -8.43 2.76
N PHE A 114 -5.00 -8.71 3.26
CA PHE A 114 -4.77 -9.01 4.66
C PHE A 114 -3.36 -8.63 5.09
N TYR A 115 -3.15 -8.54 6.39
CA TYR A 115 -1.83 -8.54 6.97
C TYR A 115 -1.73 -9.56 8.10
N ARG A 116 -0.53 -10.05 8.37
CA ARG A 116 -0.28 -10.99 9.47
C ARG A 116 1.04 -10.68 10.14
N ASP A 117 1.00 -10.59 11.46
CA ASP A 117 2.17 -10.40 12.29
C ASP A 117 2.92 -11.73 12.49
N ASP A 118 4.22 -11.65 12.69
CA ASP A 118 5.12 -12.81 12.83
C ASP A 118 4.81 -13.69 14.04
N ASP A 119 4.17 -13.12 15.07
CA ASP A 119 3.70 -13.84 16.25
C ASP A 119 2.20 -14.19 16.21
N SER A 120 1.51 -13.95 15.08
CA SER A 120 0.10 -14.30 14.89
C SER A 120 -0.08 -15.49 13.94
N GLU A 121 -0.94 -16.42 14.35
CA GLU A 121 -1.38 -17.53 13.49
C GLU A 121 -2.47 -17.12 12.49
N VAL A 122 -3.22 -16.06 12.79
CA VAL A 122 -4.41 -15.65 12.03
C VAL A 122 -4.20 -14.26 11.41
N PRO A 123 -4.46 -14.08 10.11
CA PRO A 123 -4.35 -12.78 9.47
C PRO A 123 -5.50 -11.85 9.87
N THR A 124 -5.24 -10.55 9.81
CA THR A 124 -6.27 -9.51 9.89
C THR A 124 -6.67 -9.10 8.48
N LEU A 125 -7.97 -9.12 8.19
CA LEU A 125 -8.51 -8.73 6.89
C LEU A 125 -8.48 -7.21 6.73
N ILE A 126 -8.12 -6.77 5.53
CA ILE A 126 -8.19 -5.38 5.11
C ILE A 126 -9.45 -5.23 4.27
N LEU A 127 -10.34 -4.36 4.71
CA LEU A 127 -11.57 -4.02 4.02
C LEU A 127 -11.53 -2.55 3.59
N GLN A 128 -12.16 -2.23 2.47
CA GLN A 128 -12.32 -0.84 2.03
C GLN A 128 -13.05 -0.03 3.12
N PRO A 129 -12.46 1.08 3.60
CA PRO A 129 -13.05 1.87 4.67
C PRO A 129 -14.32 2.60 4.21
N ALA A 130 -15.10 3.06 5.19
CA ALA A 130 -16.13 4.06 4.92
C ALA A 130 -15.49 5.37 4.45
N PRO A 131 -16.16 6.16 3.59
CA PRO A 131 -15.71 7.52 3.28
C PRO A 131 -15.56 8.32 4.58
N ALA A 132 -14.51 9.15 4.67
CA ALA A 132 -14.41 10.11 5.76
C ALA A 132 -15.63 11.06 5.72
N ALA A 133 -16.25 11.29 6.88
CA ALA A 133 -17.44 12.13 7.04
C ALA A 133 -17.12 13.62 6.99
#